data_AF-A0A8X7VPR1-F1
#
_entry.id   AF-A0A8X7VPR1-F1
#
_cell.length_a   1.000
_cell.length_b   1.000
_cell.length_c   1.000
_cell.angle_alpha   90.00
_cell.angle_beta   90.00
_cell.angle_gamma   90.00
#
_symmetry.space_group_name_H-M   'P 1'
#
loop_
_entity.id
_entity.type
_entity.pdbx_description
1 polymer ?
#
loop_
_entity_poly.entity_id
_entity_poly.type
_entity_poly.pdbx_seq_one_letter_code
_entity_poly.pdbx_strand_id
1 'polypeptide(L)'
;METVEHYRALLRLSNEHRKSEVAWNEASSTVNSLAAQIKLLDAIIKSEGKFDLVAELEKLTLEHAEAEEILGHVKVKVPDWDKLGENWLLKE
;
A
#
# COMPACT_ATOMS: atom_id res chain seq x y z
N MET A 1 20.88 31.57 3.06
CA MET A 1 21.33 30.25 2.56
C MET A 1 20.55 29.12 3.22
N GLU A 2 20.28 29.20 4.53
CA GLU A 2 19.46 28.24 5.29
C GLU A 2 18.06 27.98 4.72
N THR A 3 17.38 28.99 4.16
CA THR A 3 16.02 28.86 3.61
C THR A 3 15.94 27.87 2.44
N VAL A 4 16.93 27.87 1.54
CA VAL A 4 16.94 26.97 0.37
C VAL A 4 17.20 25.51 0.76
N GLU A 5 18.09 25.28 1.72
CA GLU A 5 18.37 23.95 2.24
C GLU A 5 17.18 23.37 3.01
N HIS A 6 16.45 24.24 3.73
CA HIS A 6 15.22 23.88 4.43
C HIS A 6 14.09 23.47 3.47
N TYR A 7 13.82 24.26 2.41
CA TYR A 7 12.85 23.86 1.38
C TYR A 7 13.22 22.53 0.71
N ARG A 8 14.52 22.28 0.47
CA ARG A 8 14.99 20.99 -0.06
C ARG A 8 14.70 19.84 0.91
N ALA A 9 14.86 20.05 2.22
CA ALA A 9 14.53 19.04 3.23
C ALA A 9 13.02 18.74 3.28
N LEU A 10 12.17 19.78 3.28
CA LEU A 10 10.71 19.64 3.21
C LEU A 10 10.27 18.85 1.97
N LEU A 11 10.82 19.20 0.80
CA LEU A 11 10.54 18.51 -0.44
C LEU A 11 10.98 17.03 -0.41
N ARG A 12 12.10 16.70 0.25
CA ARG A 12 12.53 15.31 0.41
C ARG A 12 11.54 14.52 1.26
N LEU A 13 11.14 15.06 2.41
CA LEU A 13 10.20 14.40 3.33
C LEU A 13 8.82 14.21 2.69
N SER A 14 8.30 15.24 2.03
CA SER A 14 7.04 15.16 1.27
C SER A 14 7.11 14.10 0.16
N ASN A 15 8.23 14.03 -0.57
CA ASN A 15 8.43 13.00 -1.59
C ASN A 15 8.55 11.59 -1.01
N GLU A 16 9.21 11.42 0.13
CA GLU A 16 9.33 10.12 0.81
C GLU A 16 7.98 9.62 1.31
N HIS A 17 7.18 10.51 1.90
CA HIS A 17 5.80 10.20 2.31
C HIS A 17 4.98 9.74 1.12
N ARG A 18 4.90 10.57 0.07
CA ARG A 18 4.14 10.26 -1.14
C ARG A 18 4.56 8.92 -1.76
N LYS A 19 5.87 8.64 -1.84
CA LYS A 19 6.37 7.36 -2.36
C LYS A 19 5.91 6.18 -1.50
N SER A 20 5.94 6.32 -0.18
CA SER A 20 5.48 5.26 0.73
C SER A 20 3.98 5.03 0.67
N GLU A 21 3.18 6.09 0.48
CA GLU A 21 1.73 5.99 0.27
C GLU A 21 1.41 5.28 -1.04
N VAL A 22 2.11 5.64 -2.14
CA VAL A 22 1.93 4.98 -3.43
C VAL A 22 2.24 3.49 -3.31
N ALA A 23 3.36 3.11 -2.69
CA ALA A 23 3.72 1.71 -2.48
C ALA A 23 2.67 0.96 -1.65
N TRP A 24 2.13 1.59 -0.61
CA TRP A 24 1.06 1.00 0.21
C TRP A 24 -0.23 0.82 -0.58
N ASN A 25 -0.63 1.82 -1.36
CA ASN A 25 -1.82 1.76 -2.21
C ASN A 25 -1.71 0.67 -3.28
N GLU A 26 -0.55 0.51 -3.90
CA GLU A 26 -0.28 -0.55 -4.89
C GLU A 26 -0.37 -1.96 -4.26
N ALA A 27 0.24 -2.15 -3.09
CA ALA A 27 0.16 -3.41 -2.35
C ALA A 27 -1.29 -3.70 -1.92
N SER A 28 -2.00 -2.71 -1.40
CA SER A 28 -3.39 -2.82 -0.97
C SER A 28 -4.33 -3.13 -2.14
N SER A 29 -4.12 -2.50 -3.30
CA SER A 29 -4.87 -2.78 -4.53
C SER A 29 -4.69 -4.24 -4.98
N THR A 30 -3.46 -4.75 -4.90
CA THR A 30 -3.15 -6.15 -5.25
C THR A 30 -3.90 -7.13 -4.35
N VAL A 31 -3.84 -6.95 -3.03
CA VAL A 31 -4.58 -7.77 -2.06
C VAL A 31 -6.08 -7.76 -2.36
N ASN A 32 -6.67 -6.58 -2.54
CA ASN A 32 -8.09 -6.44 -2.82
C ASN A 32 -8.52 -7.10 -4.14
N SER A 33 -7.68 -7.00 -5.18
CA SER A 33 -7.92 -7.64 -6.47
C SER A 33 -7.92 -9.16 -6.36
N LEU A 34 -6.92 -9.73 -5.67
CA LEU A 34 -6.84 -11.17 -5.44
C LEU A 34 -8.02 -11.67 -4.61
N ALA A 35 -8.41 -10.95 -3.56
CA ALA A 35 -9.58 -11.28 -2.74
C ALA A 35 -10.88 -11.30 -3.57
N ALA A 36 -11.03 -10.37 -4.52
CA ALA A 36 -12.18 -10.33 -5.42
C ALA A 36 -12.18 -11.51 -6.40
N GLN A 37 -11.01 -11.88 -6.95
CA GLN A 37 -10.87 -13.02 -7.86
C GLN A 37 -11.19 -14.34 -7.16
N ILE A 38 -10.69 -14.56 -5.93
CA ILE A 38 -11.00 -15.74 -5.10
C ILE A 38 -12.50 -15.85 -4.89
N LYS A 39 -13.17 -14.76 -4.47
CA LYS A 39 -14.62 -14.76 -4.24
C LYS A 39 -15.41 -15.11 -5.51
N LEU A 40 -15.01 -14.56 -6.65
CA LEU A 40 -15.64 -14.87 -7.94
C LEU A 40 -15.46 -16.34 -8.31
N LEU A 41 -14.24 -16.86 -8.18
CA LEU A 41 -13.91 -18.23 -8.55
C LEU A 41 -14.61 -19.25 -7.65
N ASP A 42 -14.65 -19.01 -6.34
CA ASP A 42 -15.39 -19.83 -5.38
C ASP A 42 -16.89 -19.86 -5.70
N ALA A 43 -17.48 -18.72 -6.12
CA ALA A 43 -18.86 -18.67 -6.56
C ALA A 43 -19.11 -19.49 -7.84
N ILE A 44 -18.18 -19.44 -8.81
CA ILE A 44 -18.24 -20.23 -10.06
C ILE A 44 -18.18 -21.73 -9.76
N ILE A 45 -17.25 -22.16 -8.90
CA ILE A 45 -17.09 -23.58 -8.51
C ILE A 45 -18.37 -24.09 -7.83
N LYS A 46 -18.98 -23.27 -6.96
CA LYS A 46 -20.22 -23.63 -6.25
C LYS A 46 -21.46 -23.63 -7.14
N SER A 47 -21.47 -22.87 -8.23
CA SER A 47 -22.62 -22.79 -9.14
C SER A 47 -22.69 -23.99 -10.10
N GLU A 48 -23.31 -25.10 -9.65
CA GLU A 48 -23.68 -26.32 -10.42
C GLU A 48 -22.68 -26.76 -11.53
N GLY A 49 -21.38 -26.51 -11.35
CA GLY A 49 -20.49 -26.20 -12.46
C GLY A 49 -19.47 -27.28 -12.79
N LYS A 50 -19.53 -27.77 -14.04
CA LYS A 50 -18.65 -28.72 -14.74
C LYS A 50 -17.14 -28.38 -14.82
N PHE A 51 -16.67 -27.36 -14.09
CA PHE A 51 -15.29 -26.87 -14.19
C PHE A 51 -14.54 -27.15 -12.88
N ASP A 52 -13.51 -27.99 -12.97
CA ASP A 52 -12.58 -28.22 -11.87
C ASP A 52 -11.52 -27.10 -11.87
N LEU A 53 -11.82 -26.02 -11.15
CA LEU A 53 -10.93 -24.87 -10.96
C LEU A 53 -10.35 -24.83 -9.54
N VAL A 54 -10.38 -25.95 -8.82
CA VAL A 54 -9.90 -26.02 -7.43
C VAL A 54 -8.42 -25.67 -7.34
N ALA A 55 -7.60 -26.15 -8.27
CA ALA A 55 -6.17 -25.83 -8.32
C ALA A 55 -5.89 -24.33 -8.55
N GLU A 56 -6.69 -23.66 -9.37
CA GLU A 56 -6.59 -22.21 -9.59
C GLU A 56 -7.01 -21.43 -8.33
N LEU A 57 -8.04 -21.92 -7.61
CA LEU A 57 -8.49 -21.34 -6.35
C LEU A 57 -7.42 -21.46 -5.26
N GLU A 58 -6.78 -22.63 -5.12
CA GLU A 58 -5.68 -22.85 -4.18
C GLU A 58 -4.49 -21.94 -4.49
N LYS A 59 -4.13 -21.83 -5.76
CA LYS A 59 -3.05 -20.93 -6.22
C LYS A 59 -3.35 -19.47 -5.88
N LEU A 60 -4.54 -18.96 -6.22
CA LEU A 60 -4.92 -17.58 -5.92
C LEU A 60 -4.98 -17.32 -4.40
N THR A 61 -5.38 -18.32 -3.62
CA THR A 61 -5.40 -18.23 -2.15
C THR A 61 -3.99 -18.08 -1.58
N LEU A 62 -3.02 -18.82 -2.13
CA LEU A 62 -1.61 -18.67 -1.74
C LEU A 62 -1.08 -17.29 -2.14
N GLU A 63 -1.31 -16.86 -3.38
CA GLU A 63 -0.89 -15.53 -3.87
C GLU A 63 -1.49 -14.40 -3.02
N HIS A 64 -2.75 -14.54 -2.58
CA HIS A 64 -3.39 -13.58 -1.68
C HIS A 64 -2.70 -13.52 -0.32
N ALA A 65 -2.35 -14.67 0.27
CA ALA A 65 -1.65 -14.73 1.55
C ALA A 65 -0.26 -14.07 1.47
N GLU A 66 0.48 -14.33 0.39
CA GLU A 66 1.77 -13.67 0.13
C GLU A 66 1.60 -12.14 -0.04
N ALA A 67 0.57 -11.71 -0.76
CA ALA A 67 0.27 -10.28 -0.93
C ALA A 67 -0.11 -9.60 0.40
N GLU A 68 -0.85 -10.27 1.28
CA GLU A 68 -1.18 -9.77 2.63
C GLU A 68 0.07 -9.63 3.50
N GLU A 69 1.00 -10.59 3.44
CA GLU A 69 2.29 -10.50 4.13
C GLU A 69 3.09 -9.28 3.63
N ILE A 70 3.20 -9.11 2.31
CA ILE A 70 3.87 -7.95 1.71
C ILE A 70 3.21 -6.65 2.18
N LEU A 71 1.89 -6.54 2.12
CA LEU A 71 1.15 -5.35 2.58
C LEU A 71 1.43 -5.05 4.05
N GLY A 72 1.48 -6.07 4.91
CA GLY A 72 1.83 -5.93 6.33
C GLY A 72 3.23 -5.37 6.57
N HIS A 73 4.16 -5.58 5.63
CA HIS A 73 5.51 -5.02 5.68
C HIS A 73 5.64 -3.62 5.07
N VAL A 74 4.70 -3.19 4.22
CA VAL A 74 4.71 -1.84 3.64
C VAL A 74 4.22 -0.83 4.66
N LYS A 75 5.12 0.06 5.10
CA LYS A 75 4.80 1.14 6.03
C LYS A 75 4.67 2.48 5.31
N VAL A 76 3.54 3.15 5.51
CA VAL A 76 3.42 4.57 5.15
C VAL A 76 4.31 5.36 6.10
N LYS A 77 5.31 6.03 5.53
CA LYS A 77 6.18 6.95 6.26
C LYS A 77 5.39 8.22 6.51
N VAL A 78 5.01 8.48 7.75
CA VAL A 78 4.35 9.75 8.14
C VAL A 78 5.45 10.74 8.56
N PRO A 79 5.66 11.84 7.82
CA PRO A 79 6.55 12.90 8.26
C PRO A 79 6.02 13.52 9.55
N ASP A 80 6.93 13.90 10.43
CA ASP A 80 6.61 14.72 11.58
C ASP A 80 6.41 16.17 11.10
N TRP A 81 5.16 16.49 10.75
CA TRP A 81 4.78 17.80 10.22
C TRP A 81 4.93 18.91 11.27
N ASP A 82 4.81 18.58 12.55
CA ASP A 82 4.95 19.53 13.68
C ASP A 82 6.41 19.98 13.82
N LYS A 83 7.37 19.06 13.66
CA LYS A 83 8.80 19.40 13.57
C LYS A 83 9.15 20.25 12.34
N LEU A 84 8.31 20.23 11.31
CA LEU A 84 8.49 21.01 10.08
C LEU A 84 7.83 22.39 10.14
N GLY A 85 6.77 22.56 10.93
CA GLY A 85 5.95 23.78 10.98
C GLY A 85 6.28 24.76 12.09
N GLU A 86 6.75 24.32 13.27
CA GLU A 86 6.58 25.18 14.47
C GLU A 86 7.84 25.88 14.99
N ASN A 87 9.05 25.41 14.70
CA ASN A 87 10.26 25.99 15.32
C ASN A 87 10.81 27.26 14.64
N TRP A 88 10.25 27.68 13.50
CA TRP A 88 10.78 28.80 12.71
C TRP A 88 9.82 29.98 12.54
N LEU A 89 8.50 29.78 12.69
CA LEU A 89 7.52 30.89 12.79
C LEU A 89 7.67 31.68 14.09
N LEU A 90 8.28 31.08 15.11
CA LEU A 90 8.54 31.69 16.41
C LEU A 90 9.90 32.41 16.49
N LYS A 91 10.66 32.43 15.40
CA LYS A 91 11.93 33.17 15.26
C LYS A 91 11.74 34.39 14.35
N GLU A 92 10.84 35.29 14.74
CA GLU A 92 10.91 36.71 14.35
C GLU A 92 11.38 37.54 15.54
#